data_AF-A0A7R9L3Y8-F1
#
_entry.id   AF-A0A7R9L3Y8-F1
#
_cell.length_a   1.000
_cell.length_b   1.000
_cell.length_c   1.000
_cell.angle_alpha   90.00
_cell.angle_beta   90.00
_cell.angle_gamma   90.00
#
_symmetry.space_group_name_H-M   'P 1'
#
loop_
_entity.id
_entity.type
_entity.pdbx_description
1 polymer ?
#
loop_
_entity_poly.entity_id
_entity_poly.type
_entity_poly.pdbx_seq_one_letter_code
_entity_poly.pdbx_strand_id
1 'polypeptide(L)'
;MSNYILLVLHFFVVSLSCSYVNVFKIPMPLIMIFRARRYSASKYISVLIITIGIIICTLASVRDTDKSHSNETISSFDWTFGILLLLFSLFVSANTGIFQEKLFQQFGKHPREALFYTHFLQFPGFLLLTSDIANHFVIFNNSSPYLIDLSLFSISVPKLWLLLILNCLTQYICIRSVFRLTTECTSLTVTLVVTIRKFLSLIVSIVYFQNPFTASHWLGTVLVFVGTLLFVDIPFRFYKIKK
;
A
#
# COMPACT_ATOMS: atom_id res chain seq x y z
N MET A 1 -17.00 26.76 4.22
CA MET A 1 -17.69 25.72 5.03
C MET A 1 -18.56 24.81 4.16
N SER A 2 -19.50 25.32 3.34
CA SER A 2 -20.38 24.50 2.49
C SER A 2 -19.67 23.56 1.48
N ASN A 3 -18.53 23.97 0.91
CA ASN A 3 -17.81 23.18 -0.09
C ASN A 3 -17.01 22.00 0.49
N TYR A 4 -16.59 22.08 1.76
CA TYR A 4 -15.95 20.96 2.45
C TYR A 4 -17.00 19.91 2.87
N ILE A 5 -18.23 20.35 3.13
CA ILE A 5 -19.38 19.46 3.39
C ILE A 5 -19.72 18.67 2.11
N LEU A 6 -19.64 19.27 0.92
CA LEU A 6 -19.86 18.58 -0.36
C LEU A 6 -18.75 17.55 -0.68
N LEU A 7 -17.49 17.84 -0.34
CA LEU A 7 -16.35 16.94 -0.51
C LEU A 7 -16.46 15.72 0.43
N VAL A 8 -16.80 15.97 1.69
CA VAL A 8 -17.07 14.93 2.68
C VAL A 8 -18.32 14.15 2.29
N LEU A 9 -19.37 14.79 1.77
CA LEU A 9 -20.55 14.12 1.24
C LEU A 9 -20.20 13.23 0.04
N HIS A 10 -19.25 13.60 -0.82
CA HIS A 10 -18.86 12.78 -1.98
C HIS A 10 -17.97 11.60 -1.60
N PHE A 11 -17.01 11.81 -0.68
CA PHE A 11 -16.24 10.71 -0.07
C PHE A 11 -17.14 9.78 0.75
N PHE A 12 -18.12 10.34 1.45
CA PHE A 12 -19.16 9.61 2.17
C PHE A 12 -20.10 8.92 1.20
N VAL A 13 -20.43 9.48 0.03
CA VAL A 13 -21.24 8.83 -1.01
C VAL A 13 -20.47 7.70 -1.69
N VAL A 14 -19.17 7.82 -1.93
CA VAL A 14 -18.34 6.70 -2.42
C VAL A 14 -18.21 5.60 -1.36
N SER A 15 -18.06 5.99 -0.10
CA SER A 15 -18.05 5.07 1.05
C SER A 15 -19.44 4.44 1.32
N LEU A 16 -20.52 5.19 1.07
CA LEU A 16 -21.92 4.76 1.17
C LEU A 16 -22.32 3.92 -0.03
N SER A 17 -21.86 4.19 -1.24
CA SER A 17 -22.07 3.31 -2.41
C SER A 17 -21.42 1.95 -2.18
N CYS A 18 -20.30 1.91 -1.45
CA CYS A 18 -19.71 0.68 -0.93
C CYS A 18 -20.59 0.02 0.17
N SER A 19 -21.30 0.84 0.95
CA SER A 19 -22.31 0.41 1.94
C SER A 19 -23.69 0.07 1.35
N TYR A 20 -24.03 0.51 0.14
CA TYR A 20 -25.31 0.25 -0.53
C TYR A 20 -25.32 -1.12 -1.24
N VAL A 21 -24.14 -1.70 -1.53
CA VAL A 21 -24.01 -3.12 -1.89
C VAL A 21 -24.47 -4.05 -0.75
N ASN A 22 -24.57 -3.52 0.47
CA ASN A 22 -25.14 -4.18 1.65
C ASN A 22 -26.67 -4.40 1.52
N VAL A 23 -27.31 -3.92 0.45
CA VAL A 23 -28.69 -4.28 0.04
C VAL A 23 -28.81 -5.76 -0.39
N PHE A 24 -27.70 -6.44 -0.72
CA PHE A 24 -27.67 -7.90 -0.93
C PHE A 24 -27.60 -8.74 0.36
N LYS A 25 -27.96 -8.16 1.52
CA LYS A 25 -28.21 -8.89 2.79
C LYS A 25 -27.06 -9.77 3.31
N ILE A 26 -25.78 -9.43 3.10
CA ILE A 26 -24.68 -10.06 3.88
C ILE A 26 -23.49 -9.10 4.13
N PRO A 27 -23.30 -8.56 5.35
CA PRO A 27 -22.03 -7.92 5.73
C PRO A 27 -20.95 -8.99 6.00
N MET A 28 -20.21 -9.36 4.95
CA MET A 28 -19.27 -10.48 4.98
C MET A 28 -17.99 -10.30 5.81
N PRO A 29 -17.38 -9.12 6.06
CA PRO A 29 -16.18 -9.06 6.90
C PRO A 29 -16.51 -9.36 8.37
N LEU A 30 -17.62 -8.79 8.87
CA LEU A 30 -18.07 -8.98 10.24
C LEU A 30 -18.62 -10.39 10.46
N ILE A 31 -19.43 -10.92 9.54
CA ILE A 31 -19.91 -12.31 9.61
C ILE A 31 -18.78 -13.31 9.38
N MET A 32 -17.74 -13.01 8.57
CA MET A 32 -16.59 -13.91 8.45
C MET A 32 -15.69 -13.85 9.68
N ILE A 33 -15.58 -12.73 10.38
CA ILE A 33 -14.93 -12.68 11.71
C ILE A 33 -15.77 -13.42 12.77
N PHE A 34 -17.10 -13.31 12.72
CA PHE A 34 -18.00 -13.97 13.68
C PHE A 34 -18.28 -15.46 13.36
N ARG A 35 -18.09 -15.88 12.10
CA ARG A 35 -18.39 -17.22 11.58
C ARG A 35 -17.15 -17.96 11.05
N ALA A 36 -15.96 -17.36 11.13
CA ALA A 36 -14.72 -18.10 10.91
C ALA A 36 -14.43 -18.98 12.12
N ARG A 37 -14.27 -20.27 11.82
CA ARG A 37 -13.57 -21.26 12.63
C ARG A 37 -12.51 -20.61 13.53
N ARG A 38 -12.46 -21.05 14.80
CA ARG A 38 -11.42 -20.69 15.76
C ARG A 38 -10.06 -20.63 15.05
N TYR A 39 -9.51 -19.42 14.92
CA TYR A 39 -8.17 -19.26 14.37
C TYR A 39 -7.18 -19.95 15.32
N SER A 40 -6.21 -20.66 14.76
CA SER A 40 -5.16 -21.30 15.57
C SER A 40 -4.46 -20.25 16.43
N ALA A 41 -4.11 -20.59 17.66
CA ALA A 41 -3.38 -19.70 18.58
C ALA A 41 -2.11 -19.10 17.93
N SER A 42 -1.48 -19.85 17.01
CA SER A 42 -0.34 -19.40 16.21
C SER A 42 -0.62 -18.15 15.38
N LYS A 43 -1.86 -17.96 14.87
CA LYS A 43 -2.24 -16.76 14.09
C LYS A 43 -2.30 -15.51 14.95
N TYR A 44 -2.88 -15.61 16.14
CA TYR A 44 -2.95 -14.50 17.09
C TYR A 44 -1.56 -14.06 17.54
N ILE A 45 -0.69 -15.03 17.85
CA ILE A 45 0.72 -14.77 18.18
C ILE A 45 1.43 -14.09 17.01
N SER A 46 1.20 -14.57 15.77
CA SER A 46 1.80 -13.96 14.57
C SER A 46 1.41 -12.50 14.41
N VAL A 47 0.13 -12.17 14.59
CA VAL A 47 -0.35 -10.78 14.50
C VAL A 47 0.28 -9.91 15.60
N LEU A 48 0.40 -10.41 16.84
CA LEU A 48 1.07 -9.70 17.93
C LEU A 48 2.55 -9.43 17.63
N ILE A 49 3.26 -10.40 17.06
CA ILE A 49 4.66 -10.24 16.65
C ILE A 49 4.77 -9.16 15.55
N ILE A 50 3.88 -9.17 14.56
CA ILE A 50 3.86 -8.14 13.51
C ILE A 50 3.60 -6.75 14.10
N THR A 51 2.61 -6.60 14.99
CA THR A 51 2.28 -5.30 15.57
C THR A 51 3.41 -4.73 16.41
N ILE A 52 4.05 -5.55 17.26
CA ILE A 52 5.23 -5.12 18.03
C ILE A 52 6.36 -4.69 17.09
N GLY A 53 6.58 -5.42 16.00
CA GLY A 53 7.65 -5.13 15.05
C GLY A 53 7.45 -3.79 14.34
N ILE A 54 6.22 -3.52 13.91
CA ILE A 54 5.83 -2.22 13.34
C ILE A 54 6.02 -1.11 14.36
N ILE A 55 5.60 -1.30 15.62
CA ILE A 55 5.77 -0.28 16.67
C ILE A 55 7.25 0.05 16.89
N ILE A 56 8.12 -0.96 16.99
CA ILE A 56 9.57 -0.75 17.16
C ILE A 56 10.17 0.00 15.97
N CYS A 57 9.86 -0.41 14.74
CA CYS A 57 10.31 0.30 13.53
C CYS A 57 9.85 1.75 13.52
N THR A 58 8.58 2.00 13.79
CA THR A 58 8.01 3.36 13.78
C THR A 58 8.64 4.23 14.87
N LEU A 59 8.80 3.72 16.09
CA LEU A 59 9.46 4.46 17.17
C LEU A 59 10.93 4.75 16.87
N ALA A 60 11.63 3.82 16.23
CA ALA A 60 13.01 4.03 15.80
C ALA A 60 13.10 5.14 14.74
N SER A 61 12.17 5.15 13.77
CA SER A 61 12.12 6.16 12.71
C SER A 61 11.77 7.55 13.26
N VAL A 62 10.82 7.65 14.19
CA VAL A 62 10.48 8.95 14.84
C VAL A 62 11.69 9.53 15.57
N ARG A 63 12.42 8.69 16.32
CA ARG A 63 13.62 9.13 17.06
C ARG A 63 14.76 9.61 16.18
N ASP A 64 14.89 9.08 14.96
CA ASP A 64 15.91 9.54 14.00
C ASP A 64 15.48 10.84 13.29
N THR A 65 14.18 11.05 13.08
CA THR A 65 13.62 12.32 12.60
C THR A 65 13.75 13.45 13.63
N ASP A 66 13.51 13.18 14.92
CA ASP A 66 13.62 14.17 16.02
C ASP A 66 15.04 14.71 16.19
N LYS A 67 16.07 13.93 15.83
CA LYS A 67 17.48 14.39 15.85
C LYS A 67 17.83 15.31 14.67
N SER A 68 17.03 15.27 13.60
CA SER A 68 17.33 15.94 12.33
C SER A 68 16.46 17.19 12.09
N HIS A 69 15.30 17.29 12.75
CA HIS A 69 14.38 18.41 12.63
C HIS A 69 14.15 19.11 13.98
N SER A 70 15.09 19.96 14.39
CA SER A 70 14.96 20.72 15.63
C SER A 70 14.07 21.98 15.55
N ASN A 71 13.42 22.31 14.43
CA ASN A 71 12.82 23.65 14.24
C ASN A 71 11.48 23.74 13.46
N GLU A 72 10.66 22.69 13.35
CA GLU A 72 9.28 22.86 12.82
C GLU A 72 8.24 22.37 13.82
N THR A 73 7.49 23.30 14.42
CA THR A 73 6.33 23.01 15.26
C THR A 73 5.16 22.58 14.36
N ILE A 74 5.17 21.32 13.93
CA ILE A 74 3.97 20.72 13.33
C ILE A 74 2.85 20.83 14.37
N SER A 75 1.73 21.46 13.98
CA SER A 75 0.58 21.60 14.87
C SER A 75 0.09 20.21 15.30
N SER A 76 -0.20 20.03 16.59
CA SER A 76 -0.73 18.76 17.13
C SER A 76 -1.99 18.28 16.40
N PHE A 77 -2.74 19.23 15.82
CA PHE A 77 -3.91 18.94 15.00
C PHE A 77 -3.56 18.25 13.67
N ASP A 78 -2.53 18.71 12.97
CA ASP A 78 -2.11 18.17 11.67
C ASP A 78 -1.54 16.75 11.83
N TRP A 79 -0.80 16.52 12.92
CA TRP A 79 -0.29 15.19 13.26
C TRP A 79 -1.42 14.19 13.55
N THR A 80 -2.41 14.61 14.36
CA THR A 80 -3.57 13.77 14.70
C THR A 80 -4.45 13.50 13.47
N PHE A 81 -4.66 14.52 12.64
CA PHE A 81 -5.40 14.38 11.39
C PHE A 81 -4.69 13.44 10.40
N GLY A 82 -3.36 13.51 10.31
CA GLY A 82 -2.55 12.59 9.52
C GLY A 82 -2.71 11.12 9.96
N ILE A 83 -2.69 10.86 11.26
CA ILE A 83 -2.92 9.50 11.81
C ILE A 83 -4.34 9.02 11.49
N LEU A 84 -5.35 9.87 11.67
CA LEU A 84 -6.73 9.51 11.36
C LEU A 84 -6.90 9.17 9.87
N LEU A 85 -6.28 9.94 8.98
CA LEU A 85 -6.30 9.70 7.54
C LEU A 85 -5.58 8.39 7.16
N LEU A 86 -4.47 8.06 7.83
CA LEU A 86 -3.78 6.78 7.67
C LEU A 86 -4.66 5.59 8.11
N LEU A 87 -5.33 5.69 9.26
CA LEU A 87 -6.24 4.64 9.75
C LEU A 87 -7.42 4.44 8.79
N PHE A 88 -8.02 5.53 8.31
CA PHE A 88 -9.09 5.48 7.32
C PHE A 88 -8.61 4.83 6.01
N SER A 89 -7.43 5.21 5.52
CA SER A 89 -6.82 4.64 4.31
C SER A 89 -6.55 3.13 4.44
N LEU A 90 -6.03 2.69 5.60
CA LEU A 90 -5.80 1.27 5.90
C LEU A 90 -7.10 0.48 5.91
N PHE A 91 -8.17 1.04 6.50
CA PHE A 91 -9.48 0.41 6.53
C PHE A 91 -10.09 0.26 5.12
N VAL A 92 -10.05 1.32 4.30
CA VAL A 92 -10.52 1.28 2.91
C VAL A 92 -9.72 0.24 2.10
N SER A 93 -8.39 0.23 2.25
CA SER A 93 -7.50 -0.71 1.55
C SER A 93 -7.82 -2.17 1.89
N ALA A 94 -8.11 -2.47 3.15
CA ALA A 94 -8.49 -3.82 3.58
C ALA A 94 -9.83 -4.27 2.97
N ASN A 95 -10.81 -3.36 2.88
CA ASN A 95 -12.11 -3.65 2.27
C ASN A 95 -12.03 -3.87 0.75
N THR A 96 -11.17 -3.13 0.05
CA THR A 96 -10.98 -3.28 -1.41
C THR A 96 -10.53 -4.69 -1.81
N GLY A 97 -9.61 -5.31 -1.06
CA GLY A 97 -9.13 -6.66 -1.36
C GLY A 97 -10.23 -7.73 -1.31
N ILE A 98 -11.11 -7.65 -0.31
CA ILE A 98 -12.26 -8.57 -0.16
C ILE A 98 -13.30 -8.32 -1.26
N PHE A 99 -13.55 -7.06 -1.60
CA PHE A 99 -14.47 -6.72 -2.68
C PHE A 99 -14.00 -7.25 -4.04
N GLN A 100 -12.70 -7.13 -4.32
CA GLN A 100 -12.09 -7.63 -5.56
C GLN A 100 -12.25 -9.16 -5.70
N GLU A 101 -12.09 -9.91 -4.61
CA GLU A 101 -12.29 -11.37 -4.61
C GLU A 101 -13.75 -11.75 -4.92
N LYS A 102 -14.73 -11.07 -4.31
CA LYS A 102 -16.15 -11.32 -4.59
C LYS A 102 -16.56 -10.93 -6.00
N LEU A 103 -16.07 -9.79 -6.48
CA LEU A 103 -16.35 -9.32 -7.84
C LEU A 103 -15.93 -10.36 -8.87
N PHE A 104 -14.73 -10.95 -8.69
CA PHE A 104 -14.24 -12.03 -9.56
C PHE A 104 -15.00 -13.35 -9.42
N GLN A 105 -15.60 -13.63 -8.26
CA GLN A 105 -16.48 -14.80 -8.08
C GLN A 105 -17.82 -14.64 -8.80
N GLN A 106 -18.39 -13.42 -8.83
CA GLN A 106 -19.73 -13.16 -9.38
C GLN A 106 -19.72 -12.87 -10.89
N PHE A 107 -18.77 -12.06 -11.37
CA PHE A 107 -18.73 -11.59 -12.76
C PHE A 107 -17.66 -12.28 -13.61
N GLY A 108 -16.94 -13.25 -13.04
CA GLY A 108 -15.87 -13.96 -13.72
C GLY A 108 -14.53 -13.22 -13.71
N LYS A 109 -13.50 -13.91 -14.21
CA LYS A 109 -12.10 -13.48 -14.10
C LYS A 109 -11.70 -12.63 -15.31
N HIS A 110 -12.00 -11.34 -15.26
CA HIS A 110 -11.57 -10.36 -16.27
C HIS A 110 -10.58 -9.34 -15.69
N PRO A 111 -9.30 -9.73 -15.50
CA PRO A 111 -8.32 -8.88 -14.80
C PRO A 111 -7.97 -7.59 -15.57
N ARG A 112 -8.06 -7.61 -16.91
CA ARG A 112 -7.79 -6.42 -17.74
C ARG A 112 -8.89 -5.37 -17.60
N GLU A 113 -10.15 -5.78 -17.62
CA GLU A 113 -11.29 -4.89 -17.45
C GLU A 113 -11.32 -4.32 -16.03
N ALA A 114 -11.11 -5.17 -15.01
CA ALA A 114 -11.05 -4.71 -13.63
C ALA A 114 -9.90 -3.70 -13.40
N LEU A 115 -8.73 -3.93 -14.00
CA LEU A 115 -7.62 -2.98 -13.95
C LEU A 115 -7.98 -1.64 -14.59
N PHE A 116 -8.62 -1.67 -15.77
CA PHE A 116 -9.06 -0.47 -16.47
C PHE A 116 -10.06 0.34 -15.64
N TYR A 117 -11.14 -0.28 -15.17
CA TYR A 117 -12.16 0.44 -14.40
C TYR A 117 -11.64 0.97 -13.06
N THR A 118 -10.76 0.22 -12.39
CA THR A 118 -10.19 0.66 -11.10
C THR A 118 -9.34 1.92 -11.26
N HIS A 119 -8.53 2.01 -12.32
CA HIS A 119 -7.68 3.18 -12.55
C HIS A 119 -8.40 4.32 -13.25
N PHE A 120 -9.33 4.02 -14.16
CA PHE A 120 -10.15 5.03 -14.83
C PHE A 120 -11.04 5.79 -13.83
N LEU A 121 -11.65 5.08 -12.88
CA LEU A 121 -12.50 5.68 -11.86
C LEU A 121 -11.73 6.56 -10.85
N GLN A 122 -10.40 6.41 -10.78
CA GLN A 122 -9.53 7.27 -9.95
C GLN A 122 -9.27 8.63 -10.62
N PHE A 123 -9.47 8.76 -11.94
CA PHE A 123 -9.18 9.97 -12.70
C PHE A 123 -9.95 11.21 -12.21
N PRO A 124 -11.27 11.13 -11.90
CA PRO A 124 -11.98 12.25 -11.28
C PRO A 124 -11.42 12.66 -9.91
N GLY A 125 -10.83 11.74 -9.16
CA GLY A 125 -10.19 12.03 -7.88
C GLY A 125 -8.94 12.93 -8.04
N PHE A 126 -8.22 12.80 -9.16
CA PHE A 126 -7.05 13.65 -9.44
C PHE A 126 -7.40 15.12 -9.67
N LEU A 127 -8.65 15.46 -10.04
CA LEU A 127 -9.09 16.85 -10.19
C LEU A 127 -8.92 17.65 -8.90
N LEU A 128 -9.13 17.00 -7.74
CA LEU A 128 -8.97 17.63 -6.42
C LEU A 128 -7.50 17.92 -6.08
N LEU A 129 -6.56 17.26 -6.75
CA LEU A 129 -5.10 17.39 -6.54
C LEU A 129 -4.42 18.24 -7.63
N THR A 130 -5.18 18.86 -8.52
CA THR A 130 -4.62 19.57 -9.70
C THR A 130 -3.62 20.66 -9.31
N SER A 131 -3.87 21.39 -8.22
CA SER A 131 -2.97 22.44 -7.74
C SER A 131 -1.60 21.90 -7.34
N ASP A 132 -1.55 20.76 -6.67
CA ASP A 132 -0.29 20.14 -6.25
C ASP A 132 0.46 19.57 -7.46
N ILE A 133 -0.27 18.99 -8.42
CA ILE A 133 0.29 18.47 -9.68
C ILE A 133 0.93 19.62 -10.47
N ALA A 134 0.27 20.77 -10.56
CA ALA A 134 0.81 21.95 -11.26
C ALA A 134 2.12 22.44 -10.61
N ASN A 135 2.17 22.48 -9.28
CA ASN A 135 3.38 22.87 -8.55
C ASN A 135 4.54 21.88 -8.80
N HIS A 136 4.27 20.57 -8.78
CA HIS A 136 5.29 19.55 -9.04
C HIS A 136 5.75 19.53 -10.49
N PHE A 137 4.89 19.88 -11.44
CA PHE A 137 5.25 20.01 -12.86
C PHE A 137 6.33 21.07 -13.07
N VAL A 138 6.22 22.23 -12.40
CA VAL A 138 7.24 23.29 -12.45
C VAL A 138 8.56 22.81 -11.81
N ILE A 139 8.49 22.14 -10.66
CA ILE A 139 9.67 21.57 -9.98
C ILE A 139 10.41 20.56 -10.89
N PHE A 140 9.65 19.73 -11.61
CA PHE A 140 10.22 18.70 -12.48
C PHE A 140 10.92 19.29 -13.70
N ASN A 141 10.36 20.36 -14.28
CA ASN A 141 10.98 21.06 -15.41
C ASN A 141 12.28 21.78 -15.01
N ASN A 142 12.36 22.26 -13.77
CA ASN A 142 13.56 22.93 -13.24
C ASN A 142 14.62 21.95 -12.71
N SER A 143 14.38 20.64 -12.77
CA SER A 143 15.33 19.64 -12.28
C SER A 143 16.56 19.50 -13.18
N SER A 144 17.68 19.07 -12.59
CA SER A 144 18.94 18.95 -13.33
C SER A 144 18.77 18.04 -14.57
N PRO A 145 19.18 18.52 -15.76
CA PRO A 145 19.07 17.73 -16.97
C PRO A 145 20.04 16.55 -16.91
N TYR A 146 19.55 15.37 -17.30
CA TYR A 146 20.40 14.23 -17.59
C TYR A 146 20.62 14.17 -19.10
N LEU A 147 21.88 14.21 -19.51
CA LEU A 147 22.25 14.11 -20.92
C LEU A 147 22.25 12.63 -21.31
N ILE A 148 21.31 12.24 -22.16
CA ILE A 148 21.31 10.92 -22.78
C ILE A 148 22.03 11.07 -24.11
N ASP A 149 23.31 10.70 -24.14
CA ASP A 149 24.06 10.58 -25.39
C ASP A 149 23.71 9.24 -26.05
N LEU A 150 22.69 9.26 -26.92
CA LEU A 150 22.56 8.26 -27.96
C LEU A 150 23.43 8.71 -29.13
N SER A 151 24.17 7.80 -29.76
CA SER A 151 25.20 8.04 -30.79
C SER A 151 24.85 8.99 -31.97
N LEU A 152 23.60 9.45 -32.10
CA LEU A 152 23.12 10.39 -33.12
C LEU A 152 22.19 11.52 -32.58
N PHE A 153 21.81 11.54 -31.29
CA PHE A 153 20.92 12.56 -30.72
C PHE A 153 21.25 12.80 -29.23
N SER A 154 21.73 13.99 -28.90
CA SER A 154 21.88 14.43 -27.50
C SER A 154 20.55 15.03 -27.02
N ILE A 155 19.76 14.24 -26.32
CA ILE A 155 18.47 14.68 -25.76
C ILE A 155 18.68 14.99 -24.27
N SER A 156 18.41 16.24 -23.89
CA SER A 156 18.43 16.70 -22.50
C SER A 156 17.05 16.49 -21.90
N VAL A 157 16.91 15.50 -20.99
CA VAL A 157 15.65 15.23 -20.29
C VAL A 157 15.85 15.51 -18.79
N PRO A 158 14.94 16.25 -18.13
CA PRO A 158 15.06 16.47 -16.69
C PRO A 158 14.99 15.15 -15.93
N LYS A 159 15.91 14.95 -14.98
CA LYS A 159 16.10 13.67 -14.28
C LYS A 159 14.82 13.19 -13.57
N LEU A 160 14.02 14.11 -13.01
CA LEU A 160 12.81 13.75 -12.28
C LEU A 160 11.72 13.15 -13.18
N TRP A 161 11.61 13.60 -14.43
CA TRP A 161 10.70 13.02 -15.42
C TRP A 161 11.08 11.58 -15.76
N LEU A 162 12.39 11.30 -15.93
CA LEU A 162 12.88 9.95 -16.18
C LEU A 162 12.57 9.00 -15.00
N LEU A 163 12.80 9.46 -13.77
CA LEU A 163 12.50 8.68 -12.56
C LEU A 163 10.99 8.42 -12.41
N LEU A 164 10.14 9.39 -12.72
CA LEU A 164 8.68 9.22 -12.69
C LEU A 164 8.22 8.21 -13.73
N ILE A 165 8.71 8.28 -14.97
CA ILE A 165 8.37 7.32 -16.02
C ILE A 165 8.79 5.91 -15.58
N LEU A 166 10.00 5.76 -15.05
CA LEU A 166 10.49 4.47 -14.54
C LEU A 166 9.63 3.94 -13.37
N ASN A 167 9.22 4.83 -12.46
CA ASN A 167 8.31 4.47 -11.37
C ASN A 167 6.94 4.03 -11.90
N CYS A 168 6.35 4.75 -12.85
CA CYS A 168 5.07 4.38 -13.46
C CYS A 168 5.14 3.04 -14.19
N LEU A 169 6.21 2.77 -14.95
CA LEU A 169 6.39 1.52 -15.67
C LEU A 169 6.51 0.32 -14.71
N THR A 170 7.35 0.45 -13.68
CA THR A 170 7.52 -0.59 -12.67
C THR A 170 6.24 -0.82 -11.87
N GLN A 171 5.52 0.24 -11.51
CA GLN A 171 4.22 0.17 -10.84
C GLN A 171 3.17 -0.53 -11.72
N TYR A 172 3.11 -0.21 -13.02
CA TYR A 172 2.19 -0.85 -13.96
C TYR A 172 2.43 -2.35 -14.09
N ILE A 173 3.69 -2.76 -14.32
CA ILE A 173 4.07 -4.18 -14.42
C ILE A 173 3.72 -4.93 -13.14
N CYS A 174 3.96 -4.28 -12.00
CA CYS A 174 3.67 -4.79 -10.68
C CYS A 174 2.16 -5.00 -10.45
N ILE A 175 1.34 -3.96 -10.67
CA ILE A 175 -0.12 -4.04 -10.44
C ILE A 175 -0.74 -5.05 -11.40
N ARG A 176 -0.34 -5.06 -12.68
CA ARG A 176 -0.82 -6.04 -13.66
C ARG A 176 -0.51 -7.47 -13.23
N SER A 177 0.69 -7.71 -12.70
CA SER A 177 1.09 -9.03 -12.19
C SER A 177 0.26 -9.43 -10.97
N VAL A 178 0.00 -8.50 -10.04
CA VAL A 178 -0.85 -8.76 -8.86
C VAL A 178 -2.28 -9.08 -9.27
N PHE A 179 -2.89 -8.31 -10.17
CA PHE A 179 -4.25 -8.56 -10.64
C PHE A 179 -4.38 -9.93 -11.34
N ARG A 180 -3.37 -10.31 -12.13
CA ARG A 180 -3.31 -11.66 -12.73
C ARG A 180 -3.13 -12.74 -11.67
N LEU A 181 -2.31 -12.50 -10.65
CA LEU A 181 -2.13 -13.48 -9.57
C LEU A 181 -3.42 -13.66 -8.76
N THR A 182 -4.20 -12.59 -8.56
CA THR A 182 -5.51 -12.65 -7.89
C THR A 182 -6.54 -13.47 -8.65
N THR A 183 -6.41 -13.61 -9.98
CA THR A 183 -7.31 -14.49 -10.75
C THR A 183 -6.91 -15.96 -10.68
N GLU A 184 -5.62 -16.26 -10.55
CA GLU A 184 -5.12 -17.64 -10.58
C GLU A 184 -4.91 -18.26 -9.19
N CYS A 185 -4.69 -17.45 -8.16
CA CYS A 185 -4.32 -17.90 -6.82
C CYS A 185 -5.29 -17.39 -5.77
N THR A 186 -5.26 -18.02 -4.59
CA THR A 186 -6.03 -17.55 -3.43
C THR A 186 -5.51 -16.21 -2.91
N SER A 187 -6.39 -15.43 -2.29
CA SER A 187 -6.07 -14.13 -1.68
C SER A 187 -4.88 -14.19 -0.68
N LEU A 188 -4.72 -15.33 0.02
CA LEU A 188 -3.59 -15.58 0.92
C LEU A 188 -2.24 -15.59 0.18
N THR A 189 -2.18 -16.23 -0.99
CA THR A 189 -0.96 -16.35 -1.80
C THR A 189 -0.59 -15.01 -2.40
N VAL A 190 -1.57 -14.26 -2.89
CA VAL A 190 -1.38 -12.90 -3.40
C VAL A 190 -0.81 -12.00 -2.31
N THR A 191 -1.37 -12.08 -1.10
CA THR A 191 -0.90 -11.30 0.05
C THR A 191 0.57 -11.62 0.35
N LEU A 192 0.97 -12.90 0.38
CA LEU A 192 2.36 -13.30 0.58
C LEU A 192 3.30 -12.76 -0.51
N VAL A 193 2.93 -12.86 -1.79
CA VAL A 193 3.79 -12.38 -2.88
C VAL A 193 3.99 -10.87 -2.79
N VAL A 194 2.93 -10.12 -2.46
CA VAL A 194 3.01 -8.67 -2.27
C VAL A 194 3.85 -8.30 -1.05
N THR A 195 3.77 -9.04 0.07
CA THR A 195 4.60 -8.77 1.25
C THR A 195 6.07 -9.03 0.98
N ILE A 196 6.42 -10.13 0.30
CA ILE A 196 7.80 -10.41 -0.12
C ILE A 196 8.33 -9.30 -1.02
N ARG A 197 7.54 -8.84 -2.01
CA ARG A 197 7.93 -7.73 -2.90
C ARG A 197 8.25 -6.46 -2.10
N LYS A 198 7.36 -6.07 -1.19
CA LYS A 198 7.55 -4.88 -0.34
C LYS A 198 8.80 -5.01 0.53
N PHE A 199 9.06 -6.19 1.08
CA PHE A 199 10.23 -6.47 1.90
C PHE A 199 11.54 -6.41 1.11
N LEU A 200 11.60 -7.03 -0.07
CA LEU A 200 12.77 -6.96 -0.95
C LEU A 200 13.04 -5.52 -1.40
N SER A 201 11.98 -4.78 -1.75
CA SER A 201 12.10 -3.37 -2.10
C SER A 201 12.66 -2.53 -0.94
N LEU A 202 12.28 -2.86 0.30
CA LEU A 202 12.82 -2.21 1.50
C LEU A 202 14.32 -2.51 1.66
N ILE A 203 14.75 -3.76 1.50
CA ILE A 203 16.18 -4.13 1.58
C ILE A 203 16.99 -3.38 0.52
N VAL A 204 16.53 -3.39 -0.74
CA VAL A 204 17.19 -2.66 -1.83
C VAL A 204 17.26 -1.16 -1.52
N SER A 205 16.20 -0.60 -0.95
CA SER A 205 16.18 0.80 -0.52
C SER A 205 17.24 1.08 0.55
N ILE A 206 17.40 0.23 1.56
CA ILE A 206 18.44 0.41 2.59
C ILE A 206 19.83 0.39 1.97
N VAL A 207 20.09 -0.60 1.11
CA VAL A 207 21.40 -0.76 0.45
C VAL A 207 21.71 0.42 -0.48
N TYR A 208 20.71 0.93 -1.20
CA TYR A 208 20.91 2.01 -2.16
C TYR A 208 21.05 3.39 -1.50
N PHE A 209 20.19 3.72 -0.52
CA PHE A 209 20.17 5.05 0.09
C PHE A 209 21.18 5.22 1.24
N GLN A 210 21.85 4.15 1.69
CA GLN A 210 22.90 4.20 2.73
C GLN A 210 22.46 4.92 4.03
N ASN A 211 21.16 5.00 4.30
CA ASN A 211 20.65 5.59 5.52
C ASN A 211 21.05 4.73 6.72
N PRO A 212 21.46 5.33 7.86
CA PRO A 212 21.91 4.59 9.03
C PRO A 212 20.75 3.82 9.66
N PHE A 213 20.55 2.58 9.22
CA PHE A 213 19.55 1.68 9.79
C PHE A 213 20.05 1.19 11.15
N THR A 214 19.56 1.83 12.22
CA THR A 214 19.91 1.45 13.59
C THR A 214 19.50 0.01 13.91
N ALA A 215 20.13 -0.60 14.92
CA ALA A 215 19.85 -1.98 15.32
C ALA A 215 18.36 -2.21 15.66
N SER A 216 17.66 -1.17 16.15
CA SER A 216 16.21 -1.18 16.40
C SER A 216 15.37 -1.35 15.13
N HIS A 217 15.77 -0.74 14.01
CA HIS A 217 15.07 -0.90 12.73
C HIS A 217 15.25 -2.31 12.17
N TRP A 218 16.44 -2.89 12.31
CA TRP A 218 16.70 -4.29 11.96
C TRP A 218 15.88 -5.26 12.81
N LEU A 219 15.84 -5.04 14.13
CA LEU A 219 15.03 -5.86 15.04
C LEU A 219 13.55 -5.83 14.66
N GLY A 220 12.97 -4.64 14.46
CA GLY A 220 11.57 -4.51 14.06
C GLY A 220 11.29 -5.16 12.70
N THR A 221 12.20 -5.01 11.73
CA THR A 221 12.10 -5.60 10.40
C THR A 221 12.10 -7.13 10.44
N VAL A 222 13.01 -7.73 11.23
CA VAL A 222 13.05 -9.18 11.46
C VAL A 222 11.77 -9.66 12.13
N LEU A 223 11.27 -8.93 13.13
CA LEU A 223 10.04 -9.28 13.85
C LEU A 223 8.82 -9.31 12.91
N VAL A 224 8.65 -8.28 12.07
CA VAL A 224 7.57 -8.22 11.07
C VAL A 224 7.68 -9.35 10.06
N PHE A 225 8.90 -9.65 9.58
CA PHE A 225 9.12 -10.72 8.63
C PHE A 225 8.79 -12.10 9.22
N VAL A 226 9.31 -12.41 10.41
CA VAL A 226 9.04 -13.68 11.13
C VAL A 226 7.55 -13.81 11.43
N GLY A 227 6.91 -12.76 11.94
CA GLY A 227 5.47 -12.76 12.20
C GLY A 227 4.64 -13.00 10.94
N THR A 228 5.06 -12.43 9.80
CA THR A 228 4.38 -12.67 8.51
C THR A 228 4.55 -14.12 8.04
N LEU A 229 5.74 -14.71 8.17
CA LEU A 229 5.97 -16.12 7.80
C LEU A 229 5.17 -17.10 8.69
N LEU A 230 5.10 -16.84 10.00
CA LEU A 230 4.27 -17.60 10.93
C LEU A 230 2.78 -17.45 10.60
N PHE A 231 2.34 -16.24 10.23
CA PHE A 231 0.96 -15.99 9.80
C PHE A 231 0.59 -16.74 8.52
N VAL A 232 1.54 -17.15 7.67
CA VAL A 232 1.24 -17.91 6.44
C VAL A 232 1.38 -19.43 6.64
N ASP A 233 1.63 -19.91 7.87
CA ASP A 233 1.79 -21.34 8.21
C ASP A 233 2.81 -22.10 7.34
N ILE A 234 3.78 -21.39 6.74
CA ILE A 234 4.83 -22.00 5.91
C ILE A 234 5.51 -23.18 6.63
N PRO A 235 5.95 -23.06 7.90
CA PRO A 235 6.60 -24.18 8.59
C PRO A 235 5.68 -25.40 8.79
N PHE A 236 4.36 -25.21 8.94
CA PHE A 236 3.42 -26.33 9.12
C PHE A 236 3.09 -27.05 7.81
N ARG A 237 3.12 -26.34 6.68
CA ARG A 237 2.87 -26.97 5.36
C ARG A 237 4.03 -27.87 4.93
N PHE A 238 5.28 -27.50 5.23
CA PHE A 238 6.44 -28.37 4.99
C PHE A 238 6.42 -29.65 5.82
N TYR A 239 5.92 -29.60 7.06
CA TYR A 239 5.79 -30.79 7.91
C TYR A 239 4.76 -31.80 7.37
N LYS A 240 3.71 -31.33 6.68
CA LYS A 240 2.66 -32.18 6.10
C LYS A 240 2.99 -32.76 4.72
N ILE A 241 4.01 -32.24 4.03
CA ILE A 241 4.48 -32.74 2.73
C ILE A 241 5.53 -33.85 2.90
N LYS A 242 6.16 -33.92 4.08
CA LYS A 242 7.14 -34.97 4.43
C LYS A 242 6.53 -36.24 5.06
N LYS A 243 5.20 -36.36 5.07
CA LYS A 243 4.45 -37.51 5.59
C LYS A 243 3.47 -37.99 4.53
#